data_AF-A0A2P5F1A1-F1
#
_entry.id   AF-A0A2P5F1A1-F1
#
_cell.length_a   1.000
_cell.length_b   1.000
_cell.length_c   1.000
_cell.angle_alpha   90.00
_cell.angle_beta   90.00
_cell.angle_gamma   90.00
#
_symmetry.space_group_name_H-M   'P 1'
#
loop_
_entity.id
_entity.type
_entity.pdbx_description
1 polymer ?
#
loop_
_entity_poly.entity_id
_entity_poly.type
_entity_poly.pdbx_seq_one_letter_code
_entity_poly.pdbx_strand_id
1 'polypeptide(L)'
;MLRAKAFKGANVFMSRKLVPPEIFDALHDALKQNGAEVFLCCDPSRSGTDDFHIISSPDHEKFEDLSAKGCNMLGPQCVFSCAKEHRALPKQGFTCCLAMDGVKVLASGFEVDEKGKVEKLVTSMGGVFHSKASSDVSFVIVKNVLAAKYKWAVHVLKKPVVTVDWLYQCWNEHRMVPQESFRVLPFSGLTICVTRIAADERKEMEKVIIQNGGKYSAELTKKCTHLISDISFLWFLSEKGVGFECMDKL
;
A
#
# COMPACT_ATOMS: atom_id res chain seq x y z
N MET A 1 -33.71 -19.00 16.16
CA MET A 1 -33.67 -18.59 14.74
C MET A 1 -32.41 -19.15 14.12
N LEU A 2 -32.51 -20.05 13.14
CA LEU A 2 -31.34 -20.51 12.37
C LEU A 2 -30.81 -19.33 11.55
N ARG A 3 -29.55 -18.94 11.78
CA ARG A 3 -28.90 -17.86 11.05
C ARG A 3 -28.79 -18.28 9.58
N ALA A 4 -29.14 -17.38 8.66
CA ALA A 4 -28.98 -17.66 7.24
C ALA A 4 -27.51 -17.98 6.93
N LYS A 5 -27.28 -19.04 6.15
CA LYS A 5 -25.94 -19.45 5.74
C LYS A 5 -25.33 -18.40 4.81
N ALA A 6 -24.18 -17.85 5.19
CA ALA A 6 -23.58 -16.68 4.54
C ALA A 6 -23.21 -16.90 3.07
N PHE A 7 -22.91 -18.14 2.67
CA PHE A 7 -22.50 -18.50 1.32
C PHE A 7 -23.56 -19.29 0.55
N LYS A 8 -24.82 -19.29 1.03
CA LYS A 8 -25.90 -20.01 0.34
C LYS A 8 -26.06 -19.50 -1.09
N GLY A 9 -25.93 -20.42 -2.06
CA GLY A 9 -26.04 -20.11 -3.49
C GLY A 9 -24.71 -19.77 -4.17
N ALA A 10 -23.59 -19.72 -3.43
CA ALA A 10 -22.27 -19.56 -4.00
C ALA A 10 -21.71 -20.90 -4.50
N ASN A 11 -21.24 -20.92 -5.75
CA ASN A 11 -20.47 -22.01 -6.34
C ASN A 11 -18.99 -21.70 -6.20
N VAL A 12 -18.23 -22.50 -5.46
CA VAL A 12 -16.83 -22.23 -5.16
C VAL A 12 -15.95 -23.33 -5.74
N PHE A 13 -15.09 -22.94 -6.68
CA PHE A 13 -14.13 -23.78 -7.37
C PHE A 13 -12.79 -23.74 -6.65
N MET A 14 -12.34 -24.89 -6.16
CA MET A 14 -11.14 -25.02 -5.35
C MET A 14 -10.27 -26.17 -5.87
N SER A 15 -9.05 -25.85 -6.31
CA SER A 15 -8.09 -26.84 -6.83
C SER A 15 -6.94 -27.06 -5.85
N ARG A 16 -6.50 -28.32 -5.68
CA ARG A 16 -5.30 -28.67 -4.90
C ARG A 16 -4.00 -28.04 -5.43
N LYS A 17 -4.00 -27.53 -6.67
CA LYS A 17 -2.87 -26.81 -7.25
C LYS A 17 -2.85 -25.32 -6.88
N LEU A 18 -4.00 -24.75 -6.53
CA LEU A 18 -4.17 -23.31 -6.29
C LEU A 18 -4.27 -22.95 -4.80
N VAL A 19 -4.43 -23.96 -3.96
CA VAL A 19 -4.57 -23.82 -2.51
C VAL A 19 -3.51 -24.67 -1.81
N PRO A 20 -2.72 -24.08 -0.89
CA PRO A 20 -1.74 -24.82 -0.11
C PRO A 20 -2.38 -25.99 0.65
N PRO A 21 -1.73 -27.17 0.67
CA PRO A 21 -2.28 -28.38 1.28
C PRO A 21 -2.61 -28.20 2.77
N GLU A 22 -1.83 -27.40 3.50
CA GLU A 22 -1.98 -27.15 4.93
C GLU A 22 -3.30 -26.46 5.32
N ILE A 23 -3.91 -25.72 4.40
CA ILE A 23 -5.18 -25.01 4.64
C ILE A 23 -6.34 -25.58 3.81
N PHE A 24 -6.09 -26.59 2.98
CA PHE A 24 -7.06 -27.09 2.00
C PHE A 24 -8.34 -27.59 2.68
N ASP A 25 -8.21 -28.50 3.65
CA ASP A 25 -9.36 -29.13 4.30
C ASP A 25 -10.11 -28.12 5.17
N ALA A 26 -9.39 -27.27 5.91
CA ALA A 26 -9.98 -26.20 6.72
C ALA A 26 -10.79 -25.22 5.87
N LEU A 27 -10.28 -24.84 4.69
CA LEU A 27 -10.97 -23.93 3.77
C LEU A 27 -12.20 -24.58 3.15
N HIS A 28 -12.08 -25.83 2.71
CA HIS A 28 -13.21 -26.61 2.18
C HIS A 28 -14.34 -26.75 3.23
N ASP A 29 -13.99 -27.04 4.49
CA ASP A 29 -14.94 -27.16 5.58
C ASP A 29 -15.62 -25.83 5.91
N ALA A 30 -14.84 -24.73 5.97
CA ALA A 30 -15.39 -23.39 6.18
C ALA A 30 -16.43 -23.02 5.12
N LEU A 31 -16.17 -23.34 3.85
CA LEU A 31 -17.10 -23.12 2.74
C LEU A 31 -18.39 -23.94 2.90
N LYS A 32 -18.29 -25.25 3.13
CA LYS A 32 -19.46 -26.14 3.25
C LYS A 32 -20.33 -25.82 4.47
N GLN A 33 -19.70 -25.54 5.61
CA GLN A 33 -20.41 -25.16 6.84
C GLN A 33 -21.21 -23.86 6.65
N ASN A 34 -20.67 -22.92 5.88
CA ASN A 34 -21.33 -21.66 5.51
C ASN A 34 -22.25 -21.77 4.28
N GLY A 35 -22.45 -22.97 3.73
CA GLY A 35 -23.49 -23.25 2.74
C GLY A 35 -23.12 -23.02 1.29
N ALA A 36 -21.83 -22.90 0.97
CA ALA A 36 -21.35 -22.90 -0.41
C ALA A 36 -21.43 -24.29 -1.03
N GLU A 37 -21.68 -24.35 -2.33
CA GLU A 37 -21.47 -25.55 -3.14
C GLU A 37 -20.01 -25.57 -3.60
N VAL A 38 -19.25 -26.59 -3.24
CA VAL A 38 -17.79 -26.63 -3.46
C VAL A 38 -17.44 -27.66 -4.53
N PHE A 39 -16.77 -27.21 -5.58
CA PHE A 39 -16.28 -28.01 -6.71
C PHE A 39 -14.76 -28.14 -6.63
N LEU A 40 -14.26 -29.38 -6.60
CA LEU A 40 -12.82 -29.66 -6.46
C LEU A 40 -12.06 -29.56 -7.80
N CYS A 41 -12.24 -28.45 -8.51
CA CYS A 41 -11.60 -28.19 -9.80
C CYS A 41 -11.29 -26.69 -9.95
N CYS A 42 -10.68 -26.34 -11.07
CA CYS A 42 -10.55 -24.97 -11.54
C CYS A 42 -11.06 -24.97 -12.97
N ASP A 43 -12.16 -24.25 -13.21
CA ASP A 43 -12.84 -24.19 -14.49
C ASP A 43 -13.00 -22.72 -14.94
N PRO A 44 -12.05 -22.20 -15.73
CA PRO A 44 -12.10 -20.82 -16.18
C PRO A 44 -13.33 -20.46 -17.03
N SER A 45 -14.09 -21.45 -17.54
CA SER A 45 -15.35 -21.18 -18.25
C SER A 45 -16.49 -20.75 -17.32
N ARG A 46 -16.33 -20.94 -16.00
CA ARG A 46 -17.30 -20.62 -14.96
C ARG A 46 -17.05 -19.23 -14.40
N SER A 47 -17.62 -18.22 -15.05
CA SER A 47 -17.56 -16.80 -14.66
C SER A 47 -18.93 -16.23 -14.28
N GLY A 48 -19.84 -17.07 -13.79
CA GLY A 48 -21.14 -16.63 -13.29
C GLY A 48 -21.03 -15.65 -12.11
N THR A 49 -22.11 -14.91 -11.85
CA THR A 49 -22.18 -13.90 -10.77
C THR A 49 -22.01 -14.49 -9.36
N ASP A 50 -22.26 -15.78 -9.21
CA ASP A 50 -22.15 -16.54 -7.97
C ASP A 50 -21.12 -17.67 -8.08
N ASP A 51 -20.34 -17.70 -9.16
CA ASP A 51 -19.18 -18.58 -9.34
C ASP A 51 -17.93 -17.86 -8.81
N PHE A 52 -17.20 -18.52 -7.90
CA PHE A 52 -15.98 -18.01 -7.28
C PHE A 52 -14.83 -19.02 -7.40
N HIS A 53 -13.63 -18.56 -7.70
CA HIS A 53 -12.42 -19.39 -7.82
C HIS A 53 -11.45 -19.08 -6.70
N ILE A 54 -11.01 -20.10 -5.97
CA ILE A 54 -10.00 -19.93 -4.93
C ILE A 54 -8.61 -19.95 -5.56
N ILE A 55 -7.84 -18.88 -5.31
CA ILE A 55 -6.45 -18.75 -5.75
C ILE A 55 -5.62 -18.05 -4.67
N SER A 56 -4.55 -18.71 -4.22
CA SER A 56 -3.78 -18.24 -3.07
C SER A 56 -2.74 -17.18 -3.40
N SER A 57 -2.27 -17.13 -4.65
CA SER A 57 -1.29 -16.14 -5.11
C SER A 57 -1.67 -15.61 -6.49
N PRO A 58 -1.61 -14.29 -6.70
CA PRO A 58 -1.79 -13.68 -8.03
C PRO A 58 -0.64 -14.01 -9.00
N ASP A 59 0.48 -14.52 -8.52
CA ASP A 59 1.64 -14.89 -9.35
C ASP A 59 1.47 -16.27 -10.03
N HIS A 60 0.39 -17.00 -9.74
CA HIS A 60 0.15 -18.29 -10.36
C HIS A 60 -0.26 -18.12 -11.84
N GLU A 61 0.24 -18.96 -12.73
CA GLU A 61 -0.05 -18.97 -14.19
C GLU A 61 -1.54 -18.96 -14.57
N LYS A 62 -2.44 -19.37 -13.67
CA LYS A 62 -3.89 -19.42 -13.91
C LYS A 62 -4.59 -18.11 -13.54
N PHE A 63 -3.94 -17.25 -12.78
CA PHE A 63 -4.51 -15.98 -12.35
C PHE A 63 -4.87 -15.11 -13.56
N GLU A 64 -3.96 -14.99 -14.52
CA GLU A 64 -4.20 -14.19 -15.73
C GLU A 64 -5.36 -14.74 -16.56
N ASP A 65 -5.45 -16.06 -16.74
CA ASP A 65 -6.55 -16.69 -17.49
C ASP A 65 -7.92 -16.48 -16.80
N LEU A 66 -7.98 -16.65 -15.47
CA LEU A 66 -9.20 -16.42 -14.69
C LEU A 66 -9.59 -14.94 -14.70
N SER A 67 -8.61 -14.04 -14.54
CA SER A 67 -8.82 -12.60 -14.59
C SER A 67 -9.30 -12.13 -15.96
N ALA A 68 -8.72 -12.64 -17.04
CA ALA A 68 -9.10 -12.30 -18.41
C ALA A 68 -10.53 -12.75 -18.76
N LYS A 69 -10.99 -13.86 -18.16
CA LYS A 69 -12.35 -14.38 -18.31
C LYS A 69 -13.36 -13.74 -17.37
N GLY A 70 -12.94 -12.78 -16.54
CA GLY A 70 -13.82 -12.06 -15.60
C GLY A 70 -14.33 -12.93 -14.45
N CYS A 71 -13.58 -13.96 -14.07
CA CYS A 71 -13.93 -14.81 -12.93
C CYS A 71 -13.83 -14.03 -11.61
N ASN A 72 -14.72 -14.29 -10.65
CA ASN A 72 -14.54 -13.82 -9.28
C ASN A 72 -13.51 -14.71 -8.58
N MET A 73 -12.39 -14.14 -8.16
CA MET A 73 -11.28 -14.85 -7.55
C MET A 73 -11.13 -14.42 -6.08
N LEU A 74 -10.91 -15.40 -5.20
CA LEU A 74 -10.78 -15.18 -3.78
C LEU A 74 -9.52 -15.84 -3.23
N GLY A 75 -8.80 -15.12 -2.39
CA GLY A 75 -7.75 -15.70 -1.57
C GLY A 75 -8.35 -16.49 -0.39
N PRO A 76 -7.65 -17.52 0.12
CA PRO A 76 -8.13 -18.29 1.26
C PRO A 76 -8.46 -17.44 2.50
N GLN A 77 -7.64 -16.41 2.76
CA GLN A 77 -7.83 -15.53 3.93
C GLN A 77 -9.11 -14.69 3.83
N CYS A 78 -9.50 -14.29 2.62
CA CYS A 78 -10.80 -13.66 2.36
C CYS A 78 -11.95 -14.59 2.78
N VAL A 79 -11.92 -15.84 2.33
CA VAL A 79 -12.97 -16.83 2.63
C VAL A 79 -13.06 -17.11 4.13
N PHE A 80 -11.93 -17.32 4.81
CA PHE A 80 -11.92 -17.54 6.26
C PHE A 80 -12.51 -16.36 7.02
N SER A 81 -12.14 -15.14 6.65
CA SER A 81 -12.68 -13.91 7.25
C SER A 81 -14.19 -13.81 7.00
N CYS A 82 -14.63 -14.06 5.77
CA CYS A 82 -16.05 -14.03 5.42
C CYS A 82 -16.88 -15.07 6.19
N ALA A 83 -16.35 -16.28 6.33
CA ALA A 83 -16.99 -17.39 7.03
C ALA A 83 -17.13 -17.08 8.52
N LYS A 84 -16.07 -16.55 9.14
CA LYS A 84 -16.03 -16.20 10.56
C LYS A 84 -17.00 -15.07 10.90
N GLU A 85 -17.10 -14.07 10.03
CA GLU A 85 -17.94 -12.89 10.26
C GLU A 85 -19.37 -13.04 9.73
N HIS A 86 -19.68 -14.17 9.09
CA HIS A 86 -20.96 -14.46 8.45
C HIS A 86 -21.37 -13.40 7.42
N ARG A 87 -20.41 -12.93 6.63
CA ARG A 87 -20.63 -12.00 5.51
C ARG A 87 -20.63 -12.75 4.18
N ALA A 88 -21.25 -12.15 3.16
CA ALA A 88 -21.20 -12.69 1.81
C ALA A 88 -19.77 -12.62 1.22
N LEU A 89 -19.51 -13.46 0.21
CA LEU A 89 -18.25 -13.41 -0.54
C LEU A 89 -18.22 -12.18 -1.46
N PRO A 90 -17.08 -11.47 -1.57
CA PRO A 90 -16.98 -10.25 -2.37
C PRO A 90 -16.95 -10.55 -3.87
N LYS A 91 -17.56 -9.67 -4.68
CA LYS A 91 -17.74 -9.80 -6.13
C LYS A 91 -17.05 -8.67 -6.90
N GLN A 92 -15.72 -8.57 -6.78
CA GLN A 92 -14.95 -7.44 -7.34
C GLN A 92 -13.70 -7.88 -8.13
N GLY A 93 -13.79 -9.00 -8.85
CA GLY A 93 -12.69 -9.54 -9.65
C GLY A 93 -11.73 -10.36 -8.81
N PHE A 94 -10.86 -9.72 -8.01
CA PHE A 94 -9.97 -10.43 -7.09
C PHE A 94 -9.96 -9.82 -5.68
N THR A 95 -10.10 -10.66 -4.67
CA THR A 95 -9.93 -10.28 -3.25
C THR A 95 -9.09 -11.32 -2.53
N CYS A 96 -7.83 -10.99 -2.20
CA CYS A 96 -6.92 -11.88 -1.49
C CYS A 96 -7.30 -12.06 0.00
N CYS A 97 -7.65 -10.96 0.66
CA CYS A 97 -8.04 -10.88 2.06
C CYS A 97 -8.86 -9.61 2.30
N LEU A 98 -9.26 -9.40 3.54
CA LEU A 98 -10.05 -8.24 3.98
C LEU A 98 -9.25 -7.31 4.91
N ALA A 99 -7.92 -7.33 4.80
CA ALA A 99 -7.02 -6.56 5.66
C ALA A 99 -7.27 -5.04 5.60
N MET A 100 -7.79 -4.55 4.47
CA MET A 100 -8.10 -3.14 4.22
C MET A 100 -9.61 -2.88 4.16
N ASP A 101 -10.45 -3.81 4.64
CA ASP A 101 -11.90 -3.63 4.63
C ASP A 101 -12.31 -2.35 5.39
N GLY A 102 -13.11 -1.50 4.74
CA GLY A 102 -13.51 -0.19 5.25
C GLY A 102 -12.41 0.89 5.23
N VAL A 103 -11.21 0.60 4.71
CA VAL A 103 -10.07 1.52 4.67
C VAL A 103 -10.03 2.27 3.35
N LYS A 104 -9.89 3.60 3.43
CA LYS A 104 -9.78 4.49 2.28
C LYS A 104 -8.35 4.98 2.13
N VAL A 105 -7.72 4.71 1.00
CA VAL A 105 -6.31 4.98 0.76
C VAL A 105 -6.13 5.97 -0.38
N LEU A 106 -5.19 6.90 -0.23
CA LEU A 106 -4.77 7.84 -1.26
C LEU A 106 -3.28 7.70 -1.52
N ALA A 107 -2.84 7.70 -2.78
CA ALA A 107 -1.41 7.70 -3.14
C ALA A 107 -0.93 9.05 -3.72
N SER A 108 0.31 9.45 -3.40
CA SER A 108 0.95 10.66 -3.95
C SER A 108 2.46 10.50 -4.18
N GLY A 109 3.00 11.20 -5.18
CA GLY A 109 4.43 11.14 -5.52
C GLY A 109 4.86 9.90 -6.33
N PHE A 110 3.90 9.10 -6.80
CA PHE A 110 4.13 7.91 -7.62
C PHE A 110 3.80 8.17 -9.10
N GLU A 111 4.53 7.49 -9.98
CA GLU A 111 4.22 7.42 -11.41
C GLU A 111 2.89 6.70 -11.66
N VAL A 112 2.34 6.81 -12.87
CA VAL A 112 1.03 6.22 -13.22
C VAL A 112 1.01 4.71 -12.96
N ASP A 113 2.03 3.99 -13.42
CA ASP A 113 2.10 2.53 -13.26
C ASP A 113 2.29 2.11 -11.79
N GLU A 114 3.09 2.86 -11.03
CA GLU A 114 3.29 2.64 -9.60
C GLU A 114 1.97 2.85 -8.82
N LYS A 115 1.20 3.89 -9.16
CA LYS A 115 -0.13 4.12 -8.57
C LYS A 115 -1.10 2.99 -8.90
N GLY A 116 -1.06 2.47 -10.14
CA GLY A 116 -1.88 1.32 -10.53
C GLY A 116 -1.57 0.08 -9.68
N LYS A 117 -0.30 -0.15 -9.31
CA LYS A 117 0.07 -1.22 -8.39
C LYS A 117 -0.47 -0.99 -6.97
N VAL A 118 -0.38 0.23 -6.47
CA VAL A 118 -0.94 0.60 -5.16
C VAL A 118 -2.46 0.41 -5.13
N GLU A 119 -3.15 0.87 -6.16
CA GLU A 119 -4.60 0.68 -6.32
C GLU A 119 -4.98 -0.80 -6.32
N LYS A 120 -4.27 -1.64 -7.10
CA LYS A 120 -4.49 -3.09 -7.13
C LYS A 120 -4.29 -3.73 -5.75
N LEU A 121 -3.24 -3.37 -5.01
CA LEU A 121 -3.00 -3.90 -3.66
C LEU A 121 -4.12 -3.53 -2.70
N VAL A 122 -4.52 -2.26 -2.66
CA VAL A 122 -5.57 -1.76 -1.76
C VAL A 122 -6.90 -2.45 -2.06
N THR A 123 -7.31 -2.47 -3.33
CA THR A 123 -8.59 -3.06 -3.74
C THR A 123 -8.62 -4.59 -3.56
N SER A 124 -7.51 -5.26 -3.83
CA SER A 124 -7.38 -6.71 -3.62
C SER A 124 -7.38 -7.10 -2.13
N MET A 125 -7.08 -6.19 -1.21
CA MET A 125 -7.22 -6.38 0.25
C MET A 125 -8.57 -5.90 0.80
N GLY A 126 -9.53 -5.55 -0.06
CA GLY A 126 -10.87 -5.10 0.33
C GLY A 126 -10.98 -3.59 0.63
N GLY A 127 -9.93 -2.82 0.40
CA GLY A 127 -9.92 -1.37 0.60
C GLY A 127 -10.42 -0.56 -0.60
N VAL A 128 -10.60 0.74 -0.37
CA VAL A 128 -11.02 1.69 -1.40
C VAL A 128 -9.86 2.61 -1.75
N PHE A 129 -9.50 2.66 -3.02
CA PHE A 129 -8.49 3.58 -3.52
C PHE A 129 -9.11 4.88 -4.04
N HIS A 130 -8.62 6.01 -3.53
CA HIS A 130 -9.00 7.34 -4.02
C HIS A 130 -7.92 7.88 -4.97
N SER A 131 -8.32 8.20 -6.20
CA SER A 131 -7.44 8.85 -7.18
C SER A 131 -7.24 10.35 -6.90
N LYS A 132 -8.21 10.98 -6.22
CA LYS A 132 -8.22 12.41 -5.89
C LYS A 132 -8.16 12.63 -4.37
N ALA A 133 -7.72 13.83 -3.97
CA ALA A 133 -7.70 14.18 -2.55
C ALA A 133 -9.13 14.21 -2.00
N SER A 134 -9.32 13.63 -0.81
CA SER A 134 -10.59 13.59 -0.09
C SER A 134 -10.31 13.67 1.41
N SER A 135 -11.19 14.34 2.15
CA SER A 135 -11.12 14.44 3.62
C SER A 135 -11.47 13.13 4.34
N ASP A 136 -12.14 12.22 3.64
CA ASP A 136 -12.62 10.92 4.12
C ASP A 136 -11.56 9.81 3.98
N VAL A 137 -10.31 10.16 3.67
CA VAL A 137 -9.20 9.21 3.54
C VAL A 137 -8.71 8.76 4.92
N SER A 138 -8.49 7.45 5.06
CA SER A 138 -7.94 6.82 6.27
C SER A 138 -6.42 6.92 6.32
N PHE A 139 -5.74 6.60 5.21
CA PHE A 139 -4.27 6.60 5.09
C PHE A 139 -3.81 7.27 3.80
N VAL A 140 -2.69 7.99 3.87
CA VAL A 140 -2.02 8.56 2.69
C VAL A 140 -0.69 7.86 2.48
N ILE A 141 -0.57 7.16 1.36
CA ILE A 141 0.68 6.53 0.92
C ILE A 141 1.44 7.56 0.09
N VAL A 142 2.69 7.82 0.45
CA VAL A 142 3.55 8.73 -0.33
C VAL A 142 4.86 8.06 -0.71
N LYS A 143 5.41 8.43 -1.87
CA LYS A 143 6.73 7.96 -2.28
C LYS A 143 7.84 8.55 -1.40
N ASN A 144 7.69 9.82 -1.03
CA ASN A 144 8.61 10.59 -0.21
C ASN A 144 8.00 11.94 0.19
N VAL A 145 8.76 12.78 0.91
CA VAL A 145 8.29 14.08 1.41
C VAL A 145 8.07 15.14 0.33
N LEU A 146 8.58 14.93 -0.89
CA LEU A 146 8.39 15.81 -2.04
C LEU A 146 7.05 15.57 -2.75
N ALA A 147 6.30 14.53 -2.35
CA ALA A 147 4.99 14.26 -2.92
C ALA A 147 4.04 15.45 -2.72
N ALA A 148 3.35 15.87 -3.78
CA ALA A 148 2.52 17.07 -3.79
C ALA A 148 1.47 17.12 -2.67
N LYS A 149 0.96 15.95 -2.24
CA LYS A 149 -0.06 15.85 -1.17
C LYS A 149 0.52 15.60 0.22
N TYR A 150 1.85 15.48 0.38
CA TYR A 150 2.50 15.17 1.65
C TYR A 150 2.19 16.22 2.72
N LYS A 151 2.53 17.50 2.46
CA LYS A 151 2.30 18.60 3.42
C LYS A 151 0.83 18.75 3.80
N TRP A 152 -0.07 18.64 2.81
CA TRP A 152 -1.51 18.65 3.04
C TRP A 152 -1.95 17.49 3.95
N ALA A 153 -1.48 16.28 3.69
CA ALA A 153 -1.84 15.10 4.47
C ALA A 153 -1.38 15.23 5.94
N VAL A 154 -0.16 15.71 6.16
CA VAL A 154 0.42 15.90 7.49
C VAL A 154 -0.27 17.04 8.25
N HIS A 155 -0.33 18.24 7.67
CA HIS A 155 -0.70 19.44 8.43
C HIS A 155 -2.19 19.75 8.41
N VAL A 156 -2.89 19.43 7.31
CA VAL A 156 -4.31 19.76 7.13
C VAL A 156 -5.17 18.55 7.49
N LEU A 157 -4.91 17.41 6.84
CA LEU A 157 -5.72 16.21 7.02
C LEU A 157 -5.44 15.53 8.38
N LYS A 158 -4.19 15.63 8.88
CA LYS A 158 -3.72 15.03 10.13
C LYS A 158 -3.99 13.52 10.18
N LYS A 159 -3.88 12.83 9.04
CA LYS A 159 -4.01 11.37 8.92
C LYS A 159 -2.64 10.72 8.81
N PRO A 160 -2.52 9.42 9.11
CA PRO A 160 -1.27 8.71 8.93
C PRO A 160 -0.73 8.81 7.50
N VAL A 161 0.55 9.19 7.40
CA VAL A 161 1.29 9.26 6.14
C VAL A 161 2.41 8.23 6.18
N VAL A 162 2.34 7.23 5.31
CA VAL A 162 3.21 6.05 5.34
C VAL A 162 3.81 5.74 3.97
N THR A 163 4.85 4.93 3.93
CA THR A 163 5.43 4.42 2.69
C THR A 163 4.59 3.27 2.11
N VAL A 164 4.86 2.90 0.85
CA VAL A 164 4.20 1.75 0.21
C VAL A 164 4.53 0.42 0.92
N ASP A 165 5.65 0.34 1.64
CA ASP A 165 6.07 -0.86 2.37
C ASP A 165 5.04 -1.30 3.42
N TRP A 166 4.28 -0.36 3.98
CA TRP A 166 3.16 -0.69 4.87
C TRP A 166 2.10 -1.54 4.17
N LEU A 167 1.76 -1.21 2.92
CA LEU A 167 0.79 -1.99 2.13
C LEU A 167 1.34 -3.37 1.80
N TYR A 168 2.63 -3.46 1.43
CA TYR A 168 3.28 -4.75 1.19
C TYR A 168 3.30 -5.62 2.46
N GLN A 169 3.54 -5.02 3.62
CA GLN A 169 3.50 -5.77 4.87
C GLN A 169 2.08 -6.22 5.21
N CYS A 170 1.07 -5.36 5.04
CA CYS A 170 -0.32 -5.76 5.25
C CYS A 170 -0.76 -6.88 4.30
N TRP A 171 -0.28 -6.84 3.06
CA TRP A 171 -0.50 -7.88 2.06
C TRP A 171 0.08 -9.22 2.51
N ASN A 172 1.36 -9.22 2.92
CA ASN A 172 2.06 -10.44 3.33
C ASN A 172 1.44 -11.06 4.60
N GLU A 173 1.06 -10.23 5.56
CA GLU A 173 0.48 -10.70 6.83
C GLU A 173 -1.04 -10.90 6.77
N HIS A 174 -1.69 -10.56 5.65
CA HIS A 174 -3.14 -10.59 5.45
C HIS A 174 -3.94 -9.90 6.57
N ARG A 175 -3.36 -8.84 7.16
CA ARG A 175 -3.94 -8.05 8.24
C ARG A 175 -3.39 -6.63 8.19
N MET A 176 -4.11 -5.68 8.78
CA MET A 176 -3.56 -4.35 8.98
C MET A 176 -2.47 -4.40 10.05
N VAL A 177 -1.25 -4.04 9.69
CA VAL A 177 -0.11 -3.98 10.61
C VAL A 177 0.06 -2.56 11.18
N PRO A 178 0.70 -2.41 12.37
CA PRO A 178 0.98 -1.09 12.93
C PRO A 178 1.78 -0.20 11.96
N GLN A 179 1.32 1.03 11.77
CA GLN A 179 1.90 1.97 10.81
C GLN A 179 3.20 2.66 11.27
N GLU A 180 3.53 2.58 12.57
CA GLU A 180 4.59 3.40 13.19
C GLU A 180 5.95 3.21 12.51
N SER A 181 6.28 1.96 12.18
CA SER A 181 7.55 1.59 11.53
C SER A 181 7.61 1.96 10.05
N PHE A 182 6.49 2.39 9.46
CA PHE A 182 6.35 2.70 8.05
C PHE A 182 6.06 4.18 7.79
N ARG A 183 6.13 5.02 8.83
CA ARG A 183 6.00 6.47 8.67
C ARG A 183 7.11 6.98 7.77
N VAL A 184 6.77 7.93 6.92
CA VAL A 184 7.73 8.55 6.02
C VAL A 184 8.71 9.39 6.82
N LEU A 185 10.00 9.05 6.72
CA LEU A 185 11.05 9.78 7.43
C LEU A 185 11.20 11.21 6.88
N PRO A 186 11.60 12.18 7.72
CA PRO A 186 11.59 13.60 7.36
C PRO A 186 12.41 13.98 6.13
N PHE A 187 13.48 13.24 5.81
CA PHE A 187 14.32 13.51 4.65
C PHE A 187 14.17 12.48 3.53
N SER A 188 13.14 11.63 3.61
CA SER A 188 12.85 10.66 2.55
C SER A 188 12.76 11.35 1.19
N GLY A 189 13.50 10.82 0.20
CA GLY A 189 13.57 11.36 -1.17
C GLY A 189 14.41 12.62 -1.35
N LEU A 190 14.99 13.18 -0.29
CA LEU A 190 15.87 14.33 -0.38
C LEU A 190 17.30 13.90 -0.71
N THR A 191 17.98 14.69 -1.55
CA THR A 191 19.43 14.60 -1.76
C THR A 191 20.02 15.92 -1.31
N ILE A 192 20.76 15.90 -0.21
CA ILE A 192 21.16 17.10 0.53
C ILE A 192 22.67 17.25 0.42
N CYS A 193 23.09 18.39 -0.10
CA CYS A 193 24.49 18.82 -0.10
C CYS A 193 24.73 19.78 1.06
N VAL A 194 25.92 19.74 1.64
CA VAL A 194 26.34 20.68 2.70
C VAL A 194 27.60 21.42 2.25
N THR A 195 27.61 22.75 2.38
CA THR A 195 28.75 23.59 1.98
C THR A 195 29.15 24.55 3.10
N ARG A 196 30.44 24.89 3.15
CA ARG A 196 31.04 25.85 4.10
C ARG A 196 30.81 25.56 5.59
N ILE A 197 30.47 24.32 5.92
CA ILE A 197 30.43 23.80 7.28
C ILE A 197 31.75 23.09 7.57
N ALA A 198 32.23 23.20 8.82
CA ALA A 198 33.44 22.55 9.30
C ALA A 198 33.38 21.02 9.08
N ALA A 199 34.54 20.39 8.90
CA ALA A 199 34.59 19.00 8.43
C ALA A 199 33.99 17.99 9.44
N ASP A 200 34.13 18.26 10.73
CA ASP A 200 33.56 17.51 11.84
C ASP A 200 32.03 17.68 11.91
N GLU A 201 31.53 18.91 11.86
CA GLU A 201 30.09 19.21 11.83
C GLU A 201 29.43 18.60 10.58
N ARG A 202 30.08 18.69 9.43
CA ARG A 202 29.61 18.09 8.16
C ARG A 202 29.42 16.58 8.29
N LYS A 203 30.35 15.88 8.95
CA LYS A 203 30.22 14.43 9.19
C LYS A 203 29.03 14.11 10.08
N GLU A 204 28.75 14.95 11.08
CA GLU A 204 27.57 14.75 11.92
C GLU A 204 26.28 15.02 11.16
N MET A 205 26.24 16.09 10.35
CA MET A 205 25.11 16.37 9.46
C MET A 205 24.86 15.22 8.47
N GLU A 206 25.91 14.66 7.87
CA GLU A 206 25.79 13.48 6.99
C GLU A 206 25.09 12.32 7.70
N LYS A 207 25.50 11.98 8.93
CA LYS A 207 24.84 10.92 9.71
C LYS A 207 23.37 11.23 9.96
N VAL A 208 23.04 12.44 10.40
CA VAL A 208 21.65 12.86 10.67
C VAL A 208 20.81 12.80 9.41
N ILE A 209 21.35 13.22 8.26
CA ILE A 209 20.66 13.16 6.96
C ILE A 209 20.30 11.72 6.61
N ILE A 210 21.28 10.81 6.71
CA ILE A 210 21.10 9.39 6.36
C ILE A 210 20.14 8.70 7.34
N GLN A 211 20.29 8.94 8.65
CA GLN A 211 19.42 8.37 9.69
C GLN A 211 17.95 8.78 9.52
N ASN A 212 17.69 9.95 8.94
CA ASN A 212 16.34 10.46 8.67
C ASN A 212 15.87 10.20 7.22
N GLY A 213 16.50 9.25 6.53
CA GLY A 213 16.05 8.74 5.22
C GLY A 213 16.47 9.59 4.01
N GLY A 214 17.33 10.59 4.21
CA GLY A 214 17.89 11.41 3.14
C GLY A 214 19.15 10.81 2.54
N LYS A 215 19.56 11.34 1.38
CA LYS A 215 20.83 11.04 0.74
C LYS A 215 21.78 12.22 0.93
N TYR A 216 22.97 11.96 1.45
CA TYR A 216 24.01 12.97 1.51
C TYR A 216 24.76 13.06 0.17
N SER A 217 25.08 14.27 -0.26
CA SER A 217 25.95 14.53 -1.42
C SER A 217 27.11 15.43 -0.99
N ALA A 218 28.34 14.96 -1.19
CA ALA A 218 29.53 15.75 -0.88
C ALA A 218 29.71 16.95 -1.84
N GLU A 219 29.14 16.85 -3.04
CA GLU A 219 29.20 17.85 -4.10
C GLU A 219 27.81 18.33 -4.50
N LEU A 220 27.70 19.60 -4.88
CA LEU A 220 26.46 20.15 -5.40
C LEU A 220 26.27 19.69 -6.85
N THR A 221 25.33 18.78 -7.07
CA THR A 221 24.98 18.26 -8.40
C THR A 221 23.53 18.59 -8.73
N LYS A 222 23.13 18.46 -10.01
CA LYS A 222 21.73 18.61 -10.44
C LYS A 222 20.76 17.63 -9.77
N LYS A 223 21.26 16.58 -9.11
CA LYS A 223 20.45 15.63 -8.34
C LYS A 223 20.15 16.11 -6.92
N CYS A 224 20.88 17.11 -6.42
CA CYS A 224 20.64 17.68 -5.09
C CYS A 224 19.29 18.39 -5.08
N THR A 225 18.46 18.07 -4.11
CA THR A 225 17.18 18.74 -3.87
C THR A 225 17.35 19.92 -2.92
N HIS A 226 18.35 19.86 -2.03
CA HIS A 226 18.63 20.91 -1.05
C HIS A 226 20.14 21.14 -0.92
N LEU A 227 20.51 22.38 -0.60
CA LEU A 227 21.85 22.79 -0.21
C LEU A 227 21.76 23.46 1.16
N ILE A 228 22.47 22.93 2.14
CA ILE A 228 22.63 23.55 3.46
C ILE A 228 23.95 24.32 3.45
N SER A 229 23.91 25.57 3.88
CA SER A 229 25.06 26.46 4.00
C SER A 229 24.96 27.25 5.29
N ASP A 230 26.10 27.63 5.86
CA ASP A 230 26.14 28.60 6.95
C ASP A 230 25.53 29.96 6.53
N ILE A 231 24.75 30.54 7.43
CA ILE A 231 23.95 31.77 7.25
C ILE A 231 24.86 33.00 7.10
N SER A 232 26.11 32.93 7.56
CA SER A 232 27.13 33.96 7.28
C SER A 232 27.24 34.29 5.78
N PHE A 233 26.90 33.34 4.91
CA PHE A 233 26.88 33.52 3.46
C PHE A 233 25.64 34.25 2.91
N LEU A 234 24.48 34.14 3.57
CA LEU A 234 23.25 34.82 3.13
C LEU A 234 23.34 36.33 3.34
N TRP A 235 24.02 36.78 4.40
CA TRP A 235 24.34 38.20 4.59
C TRP A 235 25.16 38.76 3.43
N PHE A 236 26.21 38.04 3.02
CA PHE A 236 27.07 38.43 1.89
C PHE A 236 26.32 38.45 0.54
N LEU A 237 25.34 37.57 0.34
CA LEU A 237 24.56 37.53 -0.91
C LEU A 237 23.40 38.53 -0.92
N SER A 238 22.81 38.81 0.24
CA SER A 238 21.84 39.90 0.42
C SER A 238 22.48 41.26 0.12
N GLU A 239 23.72 41.49 0.55
CA GLU A 239 24.51 42.67 0.16
C GLU A 239 24.73 42.77 -1.37
N LYS A 240 24.68 41.65 -2.08
CA LYS A 240 24.83 41.57 -3.55
C LYS A 240 23.50 41.45 -4.31
N GLY A 241 22.36 41.60 -3.63
CA GLY A 241 21.04 41.65 -4.27
C GLY A 241 20.48 40.31 -4.77
N VAL A 242 20.97 39.18 -4.27
CA VAL A 242 20.45 37.85 -4.65
C VAL A 242 19.41 37.40 -3.62
N GLY A 243 18.15 37.22 -4.06
CA GLY A 243 17.05 36.77 -3.20
C GLY A 243 17.09 35.26 -2.94
N PHE A 244 16.93 34.86 -1.67
CA PHE A 244 16.81 33.47 -1.24
C PHE A 244 15.61 33.30 -0.31
N GLU A 245 14.85 32.21 -0.45
CA GLU A 245 13.87 31.77 0.54
C GLU A 245 14.57 30.87 1.56
N CYS A 246 14.69 31.35 2.80
CA CYS A 246 15.14 30.54 3.92
C CYS A 246 13.98 29.63 4.35
N MET A 247 14.16 28.31 4.32
CA MET A 247 13.25 27.38 4.98
C MET A 247 13.52 27.40 6.49
N ASP A 248 13.02 28.43 7.16
CA ASP A 248 12.96 28.45 8.61
C ASP A 248 11.87 27.46 9.06
N LYS A 249 12.29 26.38 9.72
CA LYS A 249 11.51 25.29 10.35
C LYS A 249 11.33 24.03 9.49
N LEU A 250 12.25 23.09 9.70
CA LEU A 250 11.96 21.66 9.76
C LEU A 250 11.54 21.29 11.18
#